data_AF-A0A8X6M1G9-F1
#
_entry.id   AF-A0A8X6M1G9-F1
#
_cell.length_a   1.000
_cell.length_b   1.000
_cell.length_c   1.000
_cell.angle_alpha   90.00
_cell.angle_beta   90.00
_cell.angle_gamma   90.00
#
_symmetry.space_group_name_H-M   'P 1'
#
loop_
_entity.id
_entity.type
_entity.pdbx_description
1 polymer ?
#
loop_
_entity_poly.entity_id
_entity_poly.type
_entity_poly.pdbx_seq_one_letter_code
_entity_poly.pdbx_strand_id
1 'polypeptide(L)'
;METQASTPTLIQKIVSCFVRSRLYRLMLLSIASFFVLSFSLQIFEKTSKLELASCRDPEFQEWKEELVQGQVRTIRVKINKTKKAKGPPKTILLWTTYFGEAFSNDFYFFQEGRKTFDRYNCKVRNCYVTANKSMLPYTDAVLFHVPDLVSSNIPSRFRDDQIWILYSMEPPRYSILKWHGISSLFNWTMTYRSDSDIQVKYGEFVHRNKSCGGNVYNTTMLSEIKDVELYGWLVIVELKAREKFT
;
A
#
# COMPACT_ATOMS: atom_id res chain seq x y z
N MET A 1 50.87 0.39 79.12
CA MET A 1 49.63 1.14 79.40
C MET A 1 48.48 0.42 78.71
N GLU A 2 47.82 -0.49 79.41
CA GLU A 2 46.58 -1.11 78.91
C GLU A 2 45.42 -0.15 79.19
N THR A 3 44.74 0.28 78.13
CA THR A 3 43.54 1.10 78.22
C THR A 3 42.35 0.22 78.59
N GLN A 4 41.86 0.38 79.82
CA GLN A 4 40.70 -0.31 80.36
C GLN A 4 39.42 0.22 79.69
N ALA A 5 38.81 -0.58 78.81
CA ALA A 5 37.56 -0.23 78.15
C ALA A 5 36.40 -0.26 79.17
N SER A 6 35.70 0.86 79.37
CA SER A 6 34.56 0.93 80.28
C SER A 6 33.39 0.10 79.74
N THR A 7 32.81 -0.75 80.59
CA THR A 7 31.66 -1.57 80.23
C THR A 7 30.42 -0.71 80.07
N PRO A 8 29.70 -0.79 78.93
CA PRO A 8 28.57 0.09 78.67
C PRO A 8 27.41 -0.15 79.64
N THR A 9 26.80 0.94 80.10
CA THR A 9 25.66 0.90 81.03
C THR A 9 24.42 0.28 80.37
N LEU A 10 23.48 -0.22 81.18
CA LEU A 10 22.27 -0.88 80.69
C LEU A 10 21.48 -0.01 79.69
N ILE A 11 21.44 1.30 79.92
CA ILE A 11 20.78 2.30 79.05
C ILE A 11 21.49 2.37 77.69
N GLN A 12 22.82 2.37 77.65
CA GLN A 12 23.58 2.39 76.40
C GLN A 12 23.33 1.13 75.56
N LYS A 13 23.19 -0.04 76.19
CA LYS A 13 22.83 -1.29 75.51
C LYS A 13 21.41 -1.26 74.93
N ILE A 14 20.44 -0.71 75.67
CA ILE A 14 19.05 -0.57 75.21
C ILE A 14 18.96 0.41 74.03
N VAL A 15 19.57 1.59 74.13
CA VAL A 15 19.59 2.59 73.04
C VAL A 15 20.25 2.01 71.80
N SER A 16 21.40 1.33 71.94
CA SER A 16 22.06 0.63 70.83
C SER A 16 21.15 -0.42 70.17
N CYS A 17 20.41 -1.20 70.98
CA CYS A 17 19.49 -2.21 70.47
C CYS A 17 18.28 -1.59 69.74
N PHE A 18 17.72 -0.48 70.26
CA PHE A 18 16.64 0.27 69.61
C PHE A 18 17.10 0.92 68.31
N VAL A 19 18.28 1.54 68.29
CA VAL A 19 18.87 2.13 67.07
C VAL A 19 19.14 1.03 66.04
N ARG A 20 19.71 -0.11 66.44
CA ARG A 20 19.96 -1.26 65.56
C ARG A 20 18.66 -1.86 65.01
N SER A 21 17.62 -1.97 65.83
CA SER A 21 16.27 -2.42 65.40
C SER A 21 15.62 -1.44 64.42
N ARG A 22 15.74 -0.12 64.68
CA ARG A 22 15.22 0.93 63.79
C ARG A 22 15.97 0.97 62.46
N LEU A 23 17.29 0.83 62.49
CA LEU A 23 18.13 0.73 61.29
C LEU A 23 17.81 -0.53 60.49
N TYR A 24 17.61 -1.68 61.15
CA TYR A 24 17.20 -2.92 60.48
C TYR A 24 15.83 -2.79 59.80
N ARG A 25 14.84 -2.17 60.47
CA ARG A 25 13.53 -1.87 59.86
C ARG A 25 13.66 -0.94 58.65
N LEU A 26 14.48 0.10 58.74
CA LEU A 26 14.70 1.03 57.62
C LEU A 26 15.39 0.34 56.42
N MET A 27 16.35 -0.55 56.67
CA MET A 27 16.97 -1.36 55.62
C MET A 27 16.00 -2.36 54.99
N LEU A 28 15.13 -3.00 55.77
CA LEU A 28 14.10 -3.89 55.20
C LEU A 28 13.10 -3.14 54.33
N LEU A 29 12.69 -1.93 54.74
CA LEU A 29 11.78 -1.09 53.96
C LEU A 29 12.43 -0.61 52.64
N SER A 30 13.72 -0.27 52.65
CA SER A 30 14.42 0.14 51.43
C SER A 30 14.58 -1.02 50.44
N ILE A 31 14.92 -2.21 50.93
CA ILE A 31 15.03 -3.42 50.10
C ILE A 31 13.67 -3.79 49.50
N ALA A 32 12.59 -3.77 50.31
CA ALA A 32 11.24 -4.05 49.82
C ALA A 32 10.80 -3.05 48.73
N SER A 33 11.08 -1.76 48.93
CA SER A 33 10.79 -0.71 47.93
C SER A 33 11.54 -0.95 46.61
N PHE A 34 12.82 -1.34 46.68
CA PHE A 34 13.62 -1.67 45.49
C PHE A 34 13.03 -2.86 44.70
N PHE A 35 12.59 -3.92 45.38
CA PHE A 35 11.95 -5.06 44.74
C PHE A 35 10.61 -4.70 44.08
N VAL A 36 9.79 -3.87 44.72
CA VAL A 36 8.51 -3.41 44.16
C VAL A 36 8.75 -2.56 42.91
N LEU A 37 9.74 -1.65 42.94
CA LEU A 37 10.11 -0.83 41.79
C LEU A 37 10.65 -1.68 40.63
N SER A 38 11.53 -2.64 40.90
CA SER A 38 12.07 -3.54 39.87
C SER A 38 10.99 -4.39 39.21
N PHE A 39 10.08 -4.97 40.01
CA PHE A 39 8.97 -5.77 39.49
C PHE A 39 7.99 -4.93 38.68
N SER A 40 7.70 -3.71 39.11
CA SER A 40 6.86 -2.76 38.39
C SER A 40 7.47 -2.36 37.04
N LEU A 41 8.78 -2.13 36.98
CA LEU A 41 9.52 -1.87 35.72
C LEU A 41 9.49 -3.07 34.78
N GLN A 42 9.63 -4.30 35.28
CA GLN A 42 9.52 -5.52 34.47
C GLN A 42 8.12 -5.71 33.90
N ILE A 43 7.07 -5.40 34.68
CA ILE A 43 5.69 -5.43 34.18
C ILE A 43 5.52 -4.39 33.06
N PHE A 44 5.99 -3.16 33.28
CA PHE A 44 5.91 -2.09 32.28
C PHE A 44 6.64 -2.42 30.97
N GLU A 45 7.83 -3.03 31.05
CA GLU A 45 8.57 -3.49 29.87
C GLU A 45 7.83 -4.62 29.12
N LYS A 46 7.12 -5.49 29.84
CA LYS A 46 6.36 -6.59 29.25
C LYS A 46 5.06 -6.11 28.61
N THR A 47 4.34 -5.18 29.24
CA THR A 47 3.11 -4.59 28.69
C THR A 47 3.39 -3.74 27.44
N SER A 48 4.47 -2.97 27.43
CA SER A 48 4.88 -2.18 26.24
C SER A 48 5.25 -3.05 25.03
N LYS A 49 5.91 -4.19 25.26
CA LYS A 49 6.20 -5.16 24.18
C LYS A 49 4.94 -5.85 23.65
N LEU A 50 3.93 -6.07 24.49
CA LEU A 50 2.67 -6.70 24.10
C LEU A 50 1.81 -5.76 23.24
N GLU A 51 1.73 -4.47 23.58
CA GLU A 51 1.03 -3.48 22.75
C GLU A 51 1.67 -3.34 21.35
N LEU A 52 3.00 -3.35 21.26
CA LEU A 52 3.71 -3.26 19.96
C LEU A 52 3.45 -4.48 19.05
N ALA A 53 3.20 -5.66 19.64
CA ALA A 53 2.88 -6.88 18.89
C ALA A 53 1.44 -6.88 18.35
N SER A 54 0.50 -6.22 19.04
CA SER A 54 -0.90 -6.08 18.62
C SER A 54 -1.09 -5.22 17.36
N CYS A 55 -0.06 -4.47 16.93
CA CYS A 55 -0.11 -3.58 15.77
C CYS A 55 0.22 -4.25 14.43
N ARG A 56 0.40 -5.57 14.38
CA ARG A 56 0.58 -6.30 13.11
C ARG A 56 -0.72 -7.00 12.73
N ASP A 57 -1.45 -6.38 11.81
CA ASP A 57 -2.52 -7.06 11.09
C ASP A 57 -1.88 -8.08 10.12
N PRO A 58 -2.13 -9.40 10.29
CA PRO A 58 -1.56 -10.42 9.42
C PRO A 58 -2.13 -10.40 7.99
N GLU A 59 -3.26 -9.74 7.73
CA GLU A 59 -3.82 -9.62 6.37
C GLU A 59 -3.06 -8.60 5.51
N PHE A 60 -2.37 -7.64 6.14
CA PHE A 60 -1.60 -6.59 5.46
C PHE A 60 -0.18 -7.04 5.02
N GLN A 61 0.22 -8.29 5.28
CA GLN A 61 1.54 -8.81 4.91
C GLN A 61 1.65 -9.32 3.46
N GLU A 62 0.59 -9.24 2.64
CA GLU A 62 0.66 -9.75 1.27
C GLU A 62 1.27 -8.74 0.28
N TRP A 63 1.16 -7.44 0.55
CA TRP A 63 1.53 -6.36 -0.37
C TRP A 63 2.54 -5.39 0.24
N LYS A 64 3.58 -5.04 -0.51
CA LYS A 64 4.50 -3.94 -0.18
C LYS A 64 4.21 -2.73 -1.05
N GLU A 65 4.24 -1.55 -0.46
CA GLU A 65 4.25 -0.30 -1.20
C GLU A 65 5.69 0.01 -1.64
N GLU A 66 5.89 0.22 -2.94
CA GLU A 66 7.20 0.52 -3.52
C GLU A 66 7.16 1.86 -4.24
N LEU A 67 8.12 2.74 -3.94
CA LEU A 67 8.32 4.01 -4.65
C LEU A 67 9.02 3.72 -5.98
N VAL A 68 8.43 4.16 -7.09
CA VAL A 68 9.04 4.06 -8.42
C VAL A 68 9.77 5.37 -8.71
N GLN A 69 11.03 5.26 -9.13
CA GLN A 69 11.86 6.44 -9.43
C GLN A 69 11.17 7.31 -10.50
N GLY A 70 10.96 8.59 -10.18
CA GLY A 70 10.24 9.55 -11.03
C GLY A 70 8.72 9.56 -10.87
N GLN A 71 8.18 9.05 -9.74
CA GLN A 71 6.75 9.10 -9.44
C GLN A 71 6.44 9.61 -8.03
N VAL A 72 5.29 10.27 -7.95
CA VAL A 72 4.71 10.83 -6.71
C VAL A 72 3.97 9.75 -5.92
N ARG A 73 3.62 8.59 -6.53
CA ARG A 73 2.76 7.56 -5.92
C ARG A 73 3.48 6.23 -5.73
N THR A 74 3.15 5.51 -4.67
CA THR A 74 3.59 4.13 -4.41
C THR A 74 2.74 3.14 -5.21
N ILE A 75 3.36 2.04 -5.66
CA ILE A 75 2.66 0.89 -6.24
C ILE A 75 2.55 -0.23 -5.20
N ARG A 76 1.40 -0.93 -5.15
CA ARG A 76 1.26 -2.14 -4.33
C ARG A 76 1.77 -3.37 -5.08
N VAL A 77 2.79 -4.02 -4.55
CA VAL A 77 3.43 -5.22 -5.14
C VAL A 77 3.27 -6.41 -4.20
N LYS A 78 2.78 -7.57 -4.68
CA LYS A 78 2.71 -8.78 -3.85
C LYS A 78 4.11 -9.20 -3.44
N ILE A 79 4.31 -9.47 -2.15
CA ILE A 79 5.62 -9.80 -1.56
C ILE A 79 6.14 -11.16 -2.06
N ASN A 80 5.28 -12.08 -2.52
CA ASN A 80 5.70 -13.42 -2.93
C ASN A 80 5.35 -13.84 -4.38
N LYS A 81 6.41 -14.38 -5.01
CA LYS A 81 6.54 -15.04 -6.32
C LYS A 81 6.41 -14.15 -7.55
N THR A 82 7.50 -13.49 -7.92
CA THR A 82 7.79 -13.19 -9.33
C THR A 82 8.15 -14.50 -10.06
N LYS A 83 7.14 -15.25 -10.53
CA LYS A 83 7.40 -16.30 -11.52
C LYS A 83 7.74 -15.60 -12.83
N LYS A 84 8.99 -15.74 -13.29
CA LYS A 84 9.39 -15.34 -14.65
C LYS A 84 8.41 -16.00 -15.62
N ALA A 85 7.72 -15.20 -16.43
CA ALA A 85 6.74 -15.71 -17.37
C ALA A 85 7.40 -16.75 -18.29
N LYS A 86 6.87 -17.98 -18.30
CA LYS A 86 7.30 -19.03 -19.24
C LYS A 86 6.41 -18.91 -20.48
N GLY A 87 6.99 -18.49 -21.60
CA GLY A 87 6.29 -18.36 -22.88
C GLY A 87 6.89 -17.30 -23.78
N PRO A 88 6.49 -17.23 -25.06
CA PRO A 88 6.89 -16.16 -25.97
C PRO A 88 6.39 -14.78 -25.48
N PRO A 89 7.06 -13.67 -25.88
CA PRO A 89 6.61 -12.34 -25.54
C PRO A 89 5.19 -12.07 -26.03
N LYS A 90 4.38 -11.42 -25.18
CA LYS A 90 3.02 -11.00 -25.51
C LYS A 90 3.02 -9.60 -26.11
N THR A 91 2.33 -9.39 -27.21
CA THR A 91 2.30 -8.09 -27.90
C THR A 91 0.96 -7.40 -27.70
N ILE A 92 0.99 -6.15 -27.26
CA ILE A 92 -0.18 -5.29 -27.04
C ILE A 92 -0.14 -4.16 -28.07
N LEU A 93 -1.18 -4.06 -28.91
CA LEU A 93 -1.37 -2.97 -29.85
C LEU A 93 -2.23 -1.88 -29.23
N LEU A 94 -1.72 -0.65 -29.20
CA LEU A 94 -2.52 0.55 -28.93
C LEU A 94 -3.18 0.96 -30.24
N TRP A 95 -4.49 0.70 -30.38
CA TRP A 95 -5.21 0.97 -31.63
C TRP A 95 -5.53 2.44 -31.82
N THR A 96 -5.93 3.09 -30.72
CA THR A 96 -6.19 4.53 -30.66
C THR A 96 -5.07 5.23 -29.92
N THR A 97 -4.98 6.54 -30.13
CA THR A 97 -4.25 7.43 -29.24
C THR A 97 -4.93 7.51 -27.87
N TYR A 98 -4.23 8.10 -26.92
CA TYR A 98 -4.77 8.52 -25.64
C TYR A 98 -4.66 10.05 -25.58
N PHE A 99 -5.79 10.74 -25.82
CA PHE A 99 -5.86 12.19 -26.00
C PHE A 99 -4.88 12.74 -27.04
N GLY A 100 -4.83 12.08 -28.21
CA GLY A 100 -3.94 12.45 -29.30
C GLY A 100 -2.50 11.93 -29.22
N GLU A 101 -2.09 11.36 -28.08
CA GLU A 101 -0.74 10.82 -27.89
C GLU A 101 -0.70 9.29 -28.04
N ALA A 102 0.26 8.75 -28.78
CA ALA A 102 0.43 7.31 -28.91
C ALA A 102 1.09 6.68 -27.67
N PHE A 103 2.03 7.40 -27.05
CA PHE A 103 2.78 6.96 -25.88
C PHE A 103 2.99 8.13 -24.92
N SER A 104 3.07 7.85 -23.62
CA SER A 104 3.36 8.87 -22.61
C SER A 104 4.11 8.30 -21.42
N ASN A 105 4.75 9.18 -20.66
CA ASN A 105 5.36 8.87 -19.37
C ASN A 105 4.36 8.98 -18.20
N ASP A 106 3.12 9.39 -18.47
CA ASP A 106 2.05 9.40 -17.49
C ASP A 106 1.75 7.98 -16.98
N PHE A 107 1.32 7.88 -15.72
CA PHE A 107 1.05 6.60 -15.06
C PHE A 107 -0.04 5.78 -15.74
N TYR A 108 -1.06 6.44 -16.31
CA TYR A 108 -2.20 5.79 -16.95
C TYR A 108 -1.95 5.42 -18.42
N PHE A 109 -0.73 5.65 -18.91
CA PHE A 109 -0.38 5.50 -20.31
C PHE A 109 0.71 4.45 -20.48
N PHE A 110 0.74 3.85 -21.66
CA PHE A 110 1.82 2.96 -22.05
C PHE A 110 2.96 3.72 -22.72
N GLN A 111 4.17 3.25 -22.49
CA GLN A 111 5.36 3.54 -23.26
C GLN A 111 5.61 2.43 -24.29
N GLU A 112 6.27 2.79 -25.39
CA GLU A 112 6.62 1.84 -26.44
C GLU A 112 7.57 0.73 -25.97
N GLY A 113 7.36 -0.46 -26.52
CA GLY A 113 8.15 -1.65 -26.28
C GLY A 113 7.93 -2.21 -24.88
N ARG A 114 9.02 -2.51 -24.17
CA ARG A 114 8.97 -3.11 -22.82
C ARG A 114 9.03 -2.07 -21.69
N LYS A 115 9.23 -0.79 -22.03
CA LYS A 115 9.56 0.29 -21.09
C LYS A 115 8.55 0.41 -19.94
N THR A 116 7.25 0.30 -20.24
CA THR A 116 6.19 0.32 -19.22
C THR A 116 6.40 -0.76 -18.16
N PHE A 117 6.59 -2.00 -18.61
CA PHE A 117 6.69 -3.16 -17.71
C PHE A 117 8.00 -3.18 -16.93
N ASP A 118 9.08 -2.69 -17.54
CA ASP A 118 10.38 -2.53 -16.89
C ASP A 118 10.33 -1.44 -15.82
N ARG A 119 9.74 -0.27 -16.15
CA ARG A 119 9.58 0.88 -15.24
C ARG A 119 8.82 0.50 -13.96
N TYR A 120 7.72 -0.24 -14.10
CA TYR A 120 6.89 -0.66 -12.97
C TYR A 120 7.33 -1.97 -12.33
N ASN A 121 8.50 -2.49 -12.70
CA ASN A 121 9.05 -3.73 -12.16
C ASN A 121 8.05 -4.91 -12.21
N CYS A 122 7.17 -4.95 -13.23
CA CYS A 122 6.01 -5.83 -13.27
C CYS A 122 6.41 -7.30 -13.09
N LYS A 123 5.53 -8.11 -12.51
CA LYS A 123 5.78 -9.55 -12.33
C LYS A 123 5.92 -10.28 -13.67
N VAL A 124 5.15 -9.87 -14.67
CA VAL A 124 5.26 -10.32 -16.06
C VAL A 124 5.82 -9.15 -16.87
N ARG A 125 7.05 -9.31 -17.37
CA ARG A 125 7.76 -8.30 -18.20
C ARG A 125 7.95 -8.72 -19.64
N ASN A 126 7.52 -9.94 -19.97
CA ASN A 126 7.64 -10.46 -21.33
C ASN A 126 6.48 -9.94 -22.20
N CYS A 127 6.31 -8.63 -22.20
CA CYS A 127 5.23 -7.92 -22.89
C CYS A 127 5.84 -6.77 -23.70
N TYR A 128 5.37 -6.59 -24.93
CA TYR A 128 5.82 -5.54 -25.84
C TYR A 128 4.63 -4.71 -26.30
N VAL A 129 4.71 -3.39 -26.12
CA VAL A 129 3.66 -2.45 -26.57
C VAL A 129 4.06 -1.79 -27.88
N THR A 130 3.12 -1.69 -28.82
CA THR A 130 3.31 -0.97 -30.08
C THR A 130 2.06 -0.19 -30.46
N ALA A 131 2.23 0.88 -31.24
CA ALA A 131 1.14 1.60 -31.90
C ALA A 131 1.13 1.34 -33.43
N ASN A 132 2.00 0.46 -33.92
CA ASN A 132 2.07 0.12 -35.35
C ASN A 132 0.87 -0.73 -35.75
N LYS A 133 -0.12 -0.11 -36.41
CA LYS A 133 -1.37 -0.78 -36.83
C LYS A 133 -1.14 -1.96 -37.79
N SER A 134 -0.03 -1.99 -38.52
CA SER A 134 0.33 -3.14 -39.36
C SER A 134 0.64 -4.41 -38.56
N MET A 135 0.89 -4.28 -37.24
CA MET A 135 1.11 -5.41 -36.34
C MET A 135 -0.19 -6.08 -35.88
N LEU A 136 -1.36 -5.54 -36.24
CA LEU A 136 -2.66 -6.06 -35.81
C LEU A 136 -2.82 -7.58 -36.01
N PRO A 137 -2.36 -8.24 -37.10
CA PRO A 137 -2.48 -9.70 -37.23
C PRO A 137 -1.64 -10.51 -36.21
N TYR A 138 -0.58 -9.89 -35.69
CA TYR A 138 0.45 -10.56 -34.88
C TYR A 138 0.35 -10.26 -33.38
N THR A 139 -0.57 -9.38 -32.98
CA THR A 139 -0.72 -8.99 -31.58
C THR A 139 -1.59 -9.97 -30.80
N ASP A 140 -1.31 -10.12 -29.51
CA ASP A 140 -2.12 -10.93 -28.59
C ASP A 140 -3.30 -10.13 -28.03
N ALA A 141 -3.10 -8.83 -27.82
CA ALA A 141 -4.14 -7.92 -27.34
C ALA A 141 -4.18 -6.61 -28.14
N VAL A 142 -5.36 -6.02 -28.22
CA VAL A 142 -5.61 -4.71 -28.86
C VAL A 142 -6.35 -3.83 -27.87
N LEU A 143 -5.80 -2.67 -27.58
CA LEU A 143 -6.31 -1.73 -26.58
C LEU A 143 -6.91 -0.50 -27.27
N PHE A 144 -8.11 -0.12 -26.86
CA PHE A 144 -8.88 0.98 -27.42
C PHE A 144 -9.23 1.99 -26.33
N HIS A 145 -8.66 3.18 -26.39
CA HIS A 145 -8.99 4.28 -25.51
C HIS A 145 -10.31 4.93 -25.95
N VAL A 146 -11.32 4.88 -25.08
CA VAL A 146 -12.71 5.24 -25.39
C VAL A 146 -12.89 6.70 -25.82
N PRO A 147 -12.29 7.72 -25.17
CA PRO A 147 -12.36 9.11 -25.62
C PRO A 147 -11.89 9.34 -27.06
N ASP A 148 -10.88 8.58 -27.51
CA ASP A 148 -10.32 8.69 -28.87
C ASP A 148 -10.95 7.71 -29.86
N LEU A 149 -11.86 6.84 -29.40
CA LEU A 149 -12.43 5.78 -30.22
C LEU A 149 -13.64 6.29 -31.03
N VAL A 150 -13.53 6.14 -32.35
CA VAL A 150 -14.64 6.39 -33.30
C VAL A 150 -15.11 5.06 -33.86
N SER A 151 -16.42 4.80 -33.89
CA SER A 151 -16.99 3.52 -34.33
C SER A 151 -16.56 3.10 -35.73
N SER A 152 -16.35 4.05 -36.65
CA SER A 152 -15.86 3.78 -38.02
C SER A 152 -14.37 3.46 -38.10
N ASN A 153 -13.60 3.69 -37.03
CA ASN A 153 -12.16 3.39 -36.97
C ASN A 153 -11.86 2.02 -36.36
N ILE A 154 -12.87 1.27 -35.94
CA ILE A 154 -12.67 -0.08 -35.39
C ILE A 154 -12.34 -1.03 -36.55
N PRO A 155 -11.22 -1.76 -36.51
CA PRO A 155 -10.82 -2.65 -37.60
C PRO A 155 -11.68 -3.91 -37.61
N SER A 156 -11.53 -4.74 -38.64
CA SER A 156 -11.97 -6.13 -38.53
C SER A 156 -11.00 -6.90 -37.66
N ARG A 157 -11.54 -7.81 -36.84
CA ARG A 157 -10.75 -8.71 -36.01
C ARG A 157 -10.04 -9.71 -36.92
N PHE A 158 -8.70 -9.77 -36.83
CA PHE A 158 -7.89 -10.67 -37.66
C PHE A 158 -7.92 -12.11 -37.15
N ARG A 159 -7.99 -12.29 -35.83
CA ARG A 159 -8.01 -13.61 -35.19
C ARG A 159 -8.94 -13.61 -33.98
N ASP A 160 -9.63 -14.72 -33.79
CA ASP A 160 -10.59 -14.90 -32.70
C ASP A 160 -9.92 -15.00 -31.32
N ASP A 161 -8.65 -15.42 -31.28
CA ASP A 161 -7.88 -15.56 -30.03
C ASP A 161 -7.22 -14.25 -29.57
N GLN A 162 -7.41 -13.15 -30.30
CA GLN A 162 -6.99 -11.83 -29.84
C GLN A 162 -7.89 -11.34 -28.71
N ILE A 163 -7.30 -10.64 -27.73
CA ILE A 163 -8.07 -10.02 -26.65
C ILE A 163 -8.25 -8.55 -26.98
N TRP A 164 -9.49 -8.10 -27.18
CA TRP A 164 -9.79 -6.68 -27.36
C TRP A 164 -10.19 -6.05 -26.05
N ILE A 165 -9.49 -4.99 -25.67
CA ILE A 165 -9.60 -4.34 -24.37
C ILE A 165 -10.15 -2.93 -24.57
N LEU A 166 -11.30 -2.64 -23.98
CA LEU A 166 -11.88 -1.31 -23.92
C LEU A 166 -11.30 -0.56 -22.73
N TYR A 167 -10.60 0.55 -22.96
CA TYR A 167 -9.93 1.33 -21.92
C TYR A 167 -10.56 2.72 -21.72
N SER A 168 -10.98 3.06 -20.50
CA SER A 168 -11.42 4.41 -20.15
C SER A 168 -11.25 4.74 -18.68
N MET A 169 -10.56 5.83 -18.40
CA MET A 169 -10.57 6.47 -17.09
C MET A 169 -11.65 7.55 -16.98
N GLU A 170 -12.13 8.06 -18.12
CA GLU A 170 -13.11 9.13 -18.16
C GLU A 170 -14.56 8.63 -18.05
N PRO A 171 -15.46 9.43 -17.45
CA PRO A 171 -16.86 9.08 -17.39
C PRO A 171 -17.51 9.05 -18.79
N PRO A 172 -18.60 8.28 -18.98
CA PRO A 172 -19.20 8.03 -20.31
C PRO A 172 -19.54 9.28 -21.12
N ARG A 173 -19.80 10.41 -20.46
CA ARG A 173 -20.09 11.70 -21.13
C ARG A 173 -18.95 12.24 -21.99
N TYR A 174 -17.70 11.83 -21.71
CA TYR A 174 -16.53 12.21 -22.51
C TYR A 174 -16.23 11.24 -23.64
N SER A 175 -17.12 10.26 -23.86
CA SER A 175 -17.03 9.38 -25.01
C SER A 175 -17.88 9.92 -26.16
N ILE A 176 -17.28 10.03 -27.34
CA ILE A 176 -17.98 10.26 -28.60
C ILE A 176 -18.45 8.95 -29.26
N LEU A 177 -18.21 7.81 -28.60
CA LEU A 177 -18.46 6.48 -29.11
C LEU A 177 -19.95 6.20 -29.17
N LYS A 178 -20.43 5.77 -30.35
CA LYS A 178 -21.79 5.25 -30.50
C LYS A 178 -21.80 3.78 -30.10
N TRP A 179 -22.37 3.49 -28.93
CA TRP A 179 -22.38 2.15 -28.33
C TRP A 179 -23.20 1.10 -29.09
N HIS A 180 -24.10 1.54 -29.98
CA HIS A 180 -24.92 0.63 -30.77
C HIS A 180 -24.06 -0.20 -31.73
N GLY A 181 -24.18 -1.53 -31.65
CA GLY A 181 -23.48 -2.46 -32.53
C GLY A 181 -22.02 -2.77 -32.16
N ILE A 182 -21.48 -2.18 -31.08
CA ILE A 182 -20.08 -2.41 -30.66
C ILE A 182 -19.94 -3.03 -29.27
N SER A 183 -21.04 -3.18 -28.53
CA SER A 183 -21.05 -3.70 -27.14
C SER A 183 -20.49 -5.12 -27.02
N SER A 184 -20.53 -5.91 -28.09
CA SER A 184 -20.05 -7.29 -28.13
C SER A 184 -18.67 -7.47 -28.76
N LEU A 185 -17.99 -6.38 -29.15
CA LEU A 185 -16.69 -6.47 -29.84
C LEU A 185 -15.51 -6.67 -28.87
N PHE A 186 -15.65 -6.18 -27.64
CA PHE A 186 -14.58 -6.16 -26.64
C PHE A 186 -14.68 -7.37 -25.73
N ASN A 187 -13.54 -8.00 -25.45
CA ASN A 187 -13.45 -9.13 -24.54
C ASN A 187 -13.32 -8.65 -23.10
N TRP A 188 -12.48 -7.64 -22.87
CA TRP A 188 -12.17 -7.11 -21.55
C TRP A 188 -12.43 -5.61 -21.47
N THR A 189 -12.74 -5.17 -20.26
CA THR A 189 -12.85 -3.78 -19.87
C THR A 189 -11.71 -3.42 -18.92
N MET A 190 -11.11 -2.26 -19.16
CA MET A 190 -10.09 -1.66 -18.32
C MET A 190 -10.59 -0.27 -17.92
N THR A 191 -11.15 -0.10 -16.72
CA THR A 191 -11.78 1.19 -16.35
C THR A 191 -11.70 1.49 -14.86
N TYR A 192 -12.16 2.68 -14.45
CA TYR A 192 -12.33 3.06 -13.05
C TYR A 192 -13.42 2.28 -12.31
N ARG A 193 -14.32 1.60 -13.02
CA ARG A 193 -15.39 0.83 -12.40
C ARG A 193 -14.83 -0.42 -11.73
N SER A 194 -15.39 -0.76 -10.57
CA SER A 194 -14.99 -1.93 -9.78
C SER A 194 -15.38 -3.27 -10.40
N ASP A 195 -16.31 -3.28 -11.36
CA ASP A 195 -16.76 -4.46 -12.09
C ASP A 195 -16.03 -4.67 -13.42
N SER A 196 -14.95 -3.92 -13.69
CA SER A 196 -14.14 -4.12 -14.89
C SER A 196 -13.13 -5.27 -14.75
N ASP A 197 -12.81 -5.95 -15.85
CA ASP A 197 -11.85 -7.06 -15.88
C ASP A 197 -10.47 -6.64 -15.37
N ILE A 198 -10.08 -5.41 -15.70
CA ILE A 198 -8.84 -4.77 -15.25
C ILE A 198 -9.19 -3.41 -14.62
N GLN A 199 -9.23 -3.36 -13.29
CA GLN A 199 -9.54 -2.11 -12.60
C GLN A 199 -8.37 -1.12 -12.65
N VAL A 200 -8.63 0.11 -13.10
CA VAL A 200 -7.67 1.23 -13.10
C VAL A 200 -8.23 2.36 -12.25
N LYS A 201 -7.62 2.63 -11.10
CA LYS A 201 -8.14 3.63 -10.14
C LYS A 201 -7.40 4.95 -10.27
N TYR A 202 -8.12 6.07 -10.17
CA TYR A 202 -7.48 7.40 -9.98
C TYR A 202 -6.76 7.51 -8.63
N GLY A 203 -7.20 6.71 -7.66
CA GLY A 203 -6.64 6.64 -6.32
C GLY A 203 -7.40 5.61 -5.50
N GLU A 204 -6.91 5.32 -4.31
CA GLU A 204 -7.58 4.45 -3.37
C GLU A 204 -7.53 5.05 -1.97
N PHE A 205 -8.58 4.81 -1.19
CA PHE A 205 -8.54 5.09 0.23
C PHE A 205 -7.71 4.01 0.90
N VAL A 206 -6.64 4.43 1.56
CA VAL A 206 -5.83 3.56 2.39
C VAL A 206 -6.17 3.85 3.85
N HIS A 207 -6.29 2.79 4.66
CA HIS A 207 -6.35 3.01 6.10
C HIS A 207 -5.09 3.75 6.50
N ARG A 208 -5.26 4.90 7.15
CA ARG A 208 -4.15 5.56 7.82
C ARG A 208 -3.70 4.61 8.92
N ASN A 209 -2.58 3.91 8.69
CA ASN A 209 -1.86 3.30 9.79
C ASN A 209 -1.59 4.44 10.77
N LYS A 210 -2.26 4.42 11.92
CA LYS A 210 -1.76 5.11 13.09
C LYS A 210 -0.44 4.40 13.37
N SER A 211 0.64 4.89 12.80
CA SER A 211 1.96 4.57 13.32
C SER A 211 1.87 4.91 14.81
N CYS A 212 1.94 3.88 15.65
CA CYS A 212 2.29 4.10 17.04
C CYS A 212 3.54 4.99 17.01
N GLY A 213 3.42 6.15 17.66
CA GLY A 213 4.22 7.34 17.37
C GLY A 213 5.70 7.07 17.12
N GLY A 214 6.12 7.37 15.90
CA GLY A 214 7.51 7.48 15.51
C GLY A 214 7.54 8.44 14.34
N ASN A 215 7.99 9.67 14.57
CA ASN A 215 8.16 10.68 13.54
C ASN A 215 9.15 10.17 12.48
N VAL A 216 8.62 9.59 11.41
CA VAL A 216 9.35 9.45 10.14
C VAL A 216 8.48 10.09 9.07
N TYR A 217 8.34 11.41 9.16
CA TYR A 217 8.05 12.22 8.00
C TYR A 217 9.35 12.94 7.66
N ASN A 218 10.07 12.43 6.67
CA ASN A 218 10.95 13.30 5.91
C ASN A 218 10.05 14.28 5.17
N THR A 219 10.08 15.51 5.67
CA THR A 219 9.42 16.70 5.18
C THR A 219 9.82 16.96 3.73
N THR A 220 9.01 16.49 2.77
CA THR A 220 8.97 17.06 1.42
C THR A 220 7.63 16.87 0.70
N MET A 221 6.71 16.03 1.20
CA MET A 221 5.47 15.72 0.48
C MET A 221 4.18 16.28 1.10
N LEU A 222 4.25 16.87 2.29
CA LEU A 222 3.07 17.37 3.02
C LEU A 222 2.93 18.90 3.02
N SER A 223 3.83 19.64 2.36
CA SER A 223 3.71 21.10 2.27
C SER A 223 2.71 21.59 1.20
N GLU A 224 2.20 20.72 0.33
CA GLU A 224 1.26 21.11 -0.74
C GLU A 224 -0.21 20.72 -0.47
N ILE A 225 -0.51 20.07 0.65
CA ILE A 225 -1.89 19.79 1.07
C ILE A 225 -2.17 20.50 2.39
N LYS A 226 -2.05 21.82 2.35
CA LYS A 226 -2.78 22.69 3.28
C LYS A 226 -3.82 23.43 2.43
N ASP A 227 -5.06 23.32 2.86
CA ASP A 227 -6.20 24.09 2.35
C ASP A 227 -6.85 23.60 1.04
N VAL A 228 -7.23 22.32 1.00
CA VAL A 228 -8.37 21.93 0.16
C VAL A 228 -9.55 21.65 1.08
N GLU A 229 -10.34 22.69 1.35
CA GLU A 229 -11.72 22.52 1.79
C GLU A 229 -12.43 21.60 0.78
N LEU A 230 -12.92 20.47 1.28
CA LEU A 230 -13.64 19.45 0.51
C LEU A 230 -14.98 20.01 0.02
N TYR A 231 -14.96 20.69 -1.12
CA TYR A 231 -16.14 20.87 -1.96
C TYR A 231 -15.95 20.05 -3.23
N GLY A 232 -16.23 18.76 -3.14
CA GLY A 232 -16.27 17.86 -4.27
C GLY A 232 -17.48 16.96 -4.13
N TRP A 233 -18.49 17.17 -4.97
CA TRP A 233 -19.56 16.20 -5.20
C TRP A 233 -18.93 14.93 -5.77
N LEU A 234 -18.41 14.08 -4.89
CA LEU A 234 -18.03 12.73 -5.24
C LEU A 234 -19.31 11.90 -5.16
N VAL A 235 -19.74 11.39 -6.31
CA VAL A 235 -20.89 10.49 -6.41
C VAL A 235 -20.65 9.31 -5.47
N ILE A 236 -21.33 9.34 -4.32
CA ILE A 236 -21.44 8.19 -3.43
C ILE A 236 -22.27 7.17 -4.20
N VAL A 237 -21.60 6.22 -4.84
CA VAL A 237 -22.26 4.96 -5.20
C VAL A 237 -21.91 3.97 -4.10
N GLU A 238 -22.74 3.98 -3.07
CA GLU A 238 -22.81 2.93 -2.06
C GLU A 238 -23.37 1.67 -2.76
N LEU A 239 -22.49 0.77 -3.23
CA LEU A 239 -22.92 -0.53 -3.73
C LEU A 239 -22.79 -1.58 -2.64
N LYS A 240 -23.92 -1.73 -1.95
CA LYS A 240 -24.34 -2.91 -1.20
C LYS A 240 -24.05 -4.18 -2.02
N ALA A 241 -23.32 -5.10 -1.43
CA ALA A 241 -23.03 -6.42 -1.97
C ALA A 241 -24.33 -7.11 -2.45
N ARG A 242 -24.30 -7.67 -3.66
CA ARG A 242 -25.25 -8.69 -4.08
C ARG A 242 -24.49 -9.88 -4.64
N GLU A 243 -24.56 -10.98 -3.90
CA GLU A 243 -24.24 -12.33 -4.36
C GLU A 243 -25.00 -12.61 -5.67
N LYS A 244 -24.29 -13.11 -6.68
CA LYS A 244 -24.87 -13.98 -7.71
C LYS A 244 -23.82 -14.96 -8.23
N PHE A 245 -23.77 -16.13 -7.60
CA PHE A 245 -23.44 -17.39 -8.25
C PHE A 245 -24.70 -18.25 -8.19
N THR A 246 -25.43 -18.30 -9.30
CA THR A 246 -26.24 -19.44 -9.81
C THR A 246 -26.52 -19.16 -11.27
#